data_AF-A0A1J3E517-F1
#
_entry.id   AF-A0A1J3E517-F1
#
_cell.length_a   1.000
_cell.length_b   1.000
_cell.length_c   1.000
_cell.angle_alpha   90.00
_cell.angle_beta   90.00
_cell.angle_gamma   90.00
#
_symmetry.space_group_name_H-M   'P 1'
#
loop_
_entity.id
_entity.type
_entity.pdbx_description
1 polymer ?
#
loop_
_entity_poly.entity_id
_entity_poly.type
_entity_poly.pdbx_seq_one_letter_code
_entity_poly.pdbx_strand_id
1 'polypeptide(L)'
;MASTFTAASSLGSLVAPNAHKLSSANFISSSSFGRRQSVCLRRSRPAIVCAAKELHFNKDGTTIRKLQSGVNKLADLVGVTLGPKGRNVVLESKYGSPKIVNDGVTVAREVELEDPVENIGAKLVRQAAAKTNDLAGDGTTTSVVLAQGFIAEGVKVVAAGANPVLITRGIEKTAKALVNELKLMSKEVEDSELADVAAVSAGNNHEVGSMIAEAMSRVGRKGVVTL
;
A
#
# COMPACT_ATOMS: atom_id res chain seq x y z
N MET A 1 55.32 -51.70 19.18
CA MET A 1 55.90 -50.73 20.14
C MET A 1 54.83 -49.65 20.30
N ALA A 2 54.08 -49.63 21.42
CA ALA A 2 54.39 -48.91 22.67
C ALA A 2 54.30 -47.38 22.47
N SER A 3 53.30 -46.64 22.96
CA SER A 3 52.83 -46.37 24.36
C SER A 3 53.73 -45.37 25.11
N THR A 4 53.31 -44.40 25.94
CA THR A 4 52.01 -43.73 26.33
C THR A 4 52.39 -42.32 26.92
N PHE A 5 51.57 -41.32 27.31
CA PHE A 5 50.24 -41.13 27.96
C PHE A 5 49.52 -39.87 27.37
N THR A 6 48.34 -39.30 27.71
CA THR A 6 47.52 -39.07 28.95
C THR A 6 48.10 -37.96 29.87
N ALA A 7 47.40 -36.96 30.43
CA ALA A 7 45.96 -36.71 30.77
C ALA A 7 45.46 -35.30 30.29
N ALA A 8 44.17 -34.95 30.08
CA ALA A 8 42.88 -35.11 30.81
C ALA A 8 42.75 -34.20 32.06
N SER A 9 41.60 -33.63 32.49
CA SER A 9 40.19 -33.53 32.00
C SER A 9 39.61 -32.13 32.43
N SER A 10 38.33 -31.72 32.52
CA SER A 10 36.94 -32.24 32.31
C SER A 10 35.98 -31.00 32.29
N LEU A 11 35.05 -30.82 31.35
CA LEU A 11 33.65 -31.32 31.25
C LEU A 11 32.58 -30.73 32.22
N GLY A 12 31.68 -29.89 31.68
CA GLY A 12 30.28 -29.63 32.12
C GLY A 12 30.02 -28.81 33.42
N SER A 13 28.77 -28.45 33.78
CA SER A 13 27.55 -28.19 32.97
C SER A 13 26.36 -27.72 33.84
N LEU A 14 25.58 -26.75 33.33
CA LEU A 14 24.11 -26.57 33.51
C LEU A 14 23.46 -26.24 34.89
N VAL A 15 22.37 -25.46 34.77
CA VAL A 15 21.16 -25.39 35.64
C VAL A 15 21.22 -24.63 36.97
N ALA A 16 20.12 -23.93 37.28
CA ALA A 16 19.86 -23.16 38.50
C ALA A 16 19.04 -23.98 39.52
N PRO A 17 18.81 -23.44 40.73
CA PRO A 17 17.42 -23.38 41.17
C PRO A 17 17.00 -22.05 41.82
N ASN A 18 15.69 -21.85 41.91
CA ASN A 18 15.03 -20.76 42.62
C ASN A 18 14.66 -21.20 44.05
N ALA A 19 14.75 -20.33 45.06
CA ALA A 19 14.37 -20.68 46.45
C ALA A 19 13.90 -19.47 47.26
N HIS A 20 12.72 -19.58 47.88
CA HIS A 20 12.19 -18.60 48.83
C HIS A 20 12.76 -18.81 50.24
N LYS A 21 12.87 -17.72 51.03
CA LYS A 21 12.56 -17.76 52.47
C LYS A 21 12.19 -16.38 53.03
N LEU A 22 11.33 -16.37 54.04
CA LEU A 22 10.81 -15.19 54.75
C LEU A 22 11.54 -14.98 56.09
N SER A 23 11.35 -13.78 56.67
CA SER A 23 11.62 -13.41 58.08
C SER A 23 13.12 -13.25 58.47
N SER A 24 13.49 -12.49 59.51
CA SER A 24 12.67 -11.93 60.61
C SER A 24 13.18 -10.59 61.20
N ALA A 25 12.22 -9.68 61.47
CA ALA A 25 12.11 -8.73 62.60
C ALA A 25 13.34 -7.95 63.17
N ASN A 26 13.34 -6.63 62.88
CA ASN A 26 13.26 -5.48 63.82
C ASN A 26 14.30 -5.15 64.92
N PHE A 27 14.29 -3.86 65.29
CA PHE A 27 14.96 -3.16 66.41
C PHE A 27 16.47 -2.90 66.25
N ILE A 28 17.08 -1.78 66.71
CA ILE A 28 16.63 -0.62 67.53
C ILE A 28 16.86 0.71 66.76
N SER A 29 16.23 1.81 67.19
CA SER A 29 16.36 3.16 66.62
C SER A 29 17.55 3.98 67.15
N SER A 30 17.93 5.02 66.39
CA SER A 30 18.39 6.30 66.95
C SER A 30 18.21 7.43 65.90
N SER A 31 18.21 8.69 66.34
CA SER A 31 17.80 9.85 65.55
C SER A 31 18.98 10.77 65.18
N SER A 32 18.90 11.41 64.01
CA SER A 32 19.55 12.71 63.75
C SER A 32 18.97 13.39 62.51
N PHE A 33 18.92 14.73 62.53
CA PHE A 33 18.52 15.56 61.39
C PHE A 33 19.68 15.67 60.38
N GLY A 34 19.42 15.44 59.09
CA GLY A 34 20.43 15.61 58.03
C GLY A 34 19.81 15.81 56.65
N ARG A 35 20.07 16.99 56.05
CA ARG A 35 19.81 17.40 54.65
C ARG A 35 18.94 16.46 53.78
N ARG A 36 17.73 16.91 53.44
CA ARG A 36 17.07 16.49 52.18
C ARG A 36 17.94 16.93 51.00
N GLN A 37 18.77 16.03 50.47
CA GLN A 37 19.33 16.22 49.13
C GLN A 37 18.21 16.02 48.10
N SER A 38 17.95 17.04 47.30
CA SER A 38 17.12 16.91 46.11
C SER A 38 17.87 16.10 45.06
N VAL A 39 17.72 14.76 45.12
CA VAL A 39 18.21 13.86 44.08
C VAL A 39 17.47 14.21 42.78
N CYS A 40 18.11 15.05 41.97
CA CYS A 40 17.64 15.34 40.63
C CYS A 40 17.80 14.07 39.79
N LEU A 41 16.72 13.29 39.70
CA LEU A 41 16.61 12.18 38.76
C LEU A 41 16.89 12.73 37.37
N ARG A 42 18.11 12.51 36.88
CA ARG A 42 18.48 12.72 35.47
C ARG A 42 17.56 11.83 34.66
N ARG A 43 16.47 12.40 34.14
CA ARG A 43 15.68 11.81 33.07
C ARG A 43 16.66 11.46 31.96
N SER A 44 16.96 10.18 31.81
CA SER A 44 17.62 9.64 30.63
C SER A 44 16.76 10.07 29.45
N ARG A 45 17.29 10.99 28.62
CA ARG A 45 16.69 11.26 27.32
C ARG A 45 16.67 9.92 26.60
N PRO A 46 15.52 9.42 26.09
CA PRO A 46 15.52 8.21 25.31
C PRO A 46 16.48 8.41 24.14
N ALA A 47 17.46 7.52 24.00
CA ALA A 47 18.37 7.56 22.87
C ALA A 47 17.50 7.40 21.61
N ILE A 48 17.56 8.38 20.70
CA ILE A 48 16.84 8.30 19.44
C ILE A 48 17.61 7.29 18.58
N VAL A 49 17.24 6.01 18.70
CA VAL A 49 17.74 4.93 17.85
C VAL A 49 17.08 5.08 16.49
N CYS A 50 17.63 6.01 15.69
CA CYS A 50 17.30 6.10 14.27
C CYS A 50 17.68 4.78 13.61
N ALA A 51 16.70 4.04 13.11
CA ALA A 51 16.95 2.88 12.27
C ALA A 51 17.80 3.32 11.04
N ALA A 52 18.81 2.52 10.70
CA ALA A 52 19.62 2.77 9.52
C ALA A 52 18.74 2.67 8.26
N LYS A 53 18.93 3.59 7.32
CA LYS A 53 18.23 3.56 6.03
C LYS A 53 19.01 2.71 5.04
N GLU A 54 18.35 1.74 4.43
CA GLU A 54 18.90 0.99 3.30
C GLU A 54 18.94 1.90 2.05
N LEU A 55 20.00 1.80 1.25
CA LEU A 55 20.27 2.67 0.11
C LEU A 55 20.49 1.84 -1.17
N HIS A 56 19.43 1.71 -1.98
CA HIS A 56 19.51 1.01 -3.26
C HIS A 56 19.92 1.97 -4.38
N PHE A 57 21.08 1.72 -4.99
CA PHE A 57 21.54 2.45 -6.17
C PHE A 57 21.27 1.62 -7.43
N ASN A 58 20.56 2.21 -8.40
CA ASN A 58 20.28 1.56 -9.67
C ASN A 58 21.52 1.59 -10.60
N LYS A 59 22.52 0.76 -10.28
CA LYS A 59 23.72 0.55 -11.11
C LYS A 59 23.42 -0.41 -12.28
N ASP A 60 22.80 -1.53 -11.98
CA ASP A 60 22.67 -2.67 -12.91
C ASP A 60 21.23 -2.87 -13.43
N GLY A 61 20.37 -1.86 -13.28
CA GLY A 61 18.92 -1.94 -13.57
C GLY A 61 18.11 -2.82 -12.60
N THR A 62 18.77 -3.48 -11.65
CA THR A 62 18.17 -4.42 -10.68
C THR A 62 17.12 -3.78 -9.78
N THR A 63 17.35 -2.55 -9.31
CA THR A 63 16.39 -1.79 -8.51
C THR A 63 15.11 -1.48 -9.30
N ILE A 64 15.24 -1.09 -10.58
CA ILE A 64 14.10 -0.87 -11.47
C ILE A 64 13.32 -2.17 -11.71
N ARG A 65 14.01 -3.31 -11.89
CA ARG A 65 13.34 -4.62 -12.04
C ARG A 65 12.58 -5.04 -10.77
N LYS A 66 13.08 -4.74 -9.57
CA LYS A 66 12.32 -4.94 -8.31
C LYS A 66 11.09 -4.03 -8.25
N LEU A 67 11.22 -2.73 -8.56
CA LEU A 67 10.07 -1.82 -8.62
C LEU A 67 9.00 -2.33 -9.61
N GLN A 68 9.42 -2.80 -10.78
CA GLN A 68 8.53 -3.41 -11.79
C GLN A 68 7.87 -4.71 -11.30
N SER A 69 8.61 -5.58 -10.59
CA SER A 69 8.06 -6.80 -9.96
C SER A 69 6.93 -6.47 -8.98
N GLY A 70 7.14 -5.47 -8.12
CA GLY A 70 6.10 -5.02 -7.18
C GLY A 70 4.88 -4.40 -7.86
N VAL A 71 5.08 -3.64 -8.94
CA VAL A 71 3.99 -3.12 -9.79
C VAL A 71 3.21 -4.25 -10.45
N ASN A 72 3.88 -5.25 -11.02
CA ASN A 72 3.24 -6.41 -11.63
C ASN A 72 2.41 -7.18 -10.60
N LYS A 73 2.96 -7.53 -9.43
CA LYS A 73 2.24 -8.24 -8.36
C LYS A 73 0.92 -7.55 -7.95
N LEU A 74 0.92 -6.21 -7.89
CA LEU A 74 -0.30 -5.43 -7.65
C LEU A 74 -1.25 -5.46 -8.86
N ALA A 75 -0.73 -5.23 -10.06
CA ALA A 75 -1.52 -5.07 -11.28
C ALA A 75 -2.10 -6.37 -11.81
N ASP A 76 -1.42 -7.50 -11.63
CA ASP A 76 -1.92 -8.83 -11.99
C ASP A 76 -3.09 -9.23 -11.07
N LEU A 77 -3.04 -8.88 -9.78
CA LEU A 77 -4.12 -9.13 -8.82
C LEU A 77 -5.32 -8.19 -8.99
N VAL A 78 -5.09 -6.91 -9.31
CA VAL A 78 -6.16 -5.96 -9.65
C VAL A 78 -6.73 -6.26 -11.04
N GLY A 79 -5.90 -6.72 -11.98
CA GLY A 79 -6.29 -7.01 -13.36
C GLY A 79 -7.29 -8.15 -13.48
N VAL A 80 -7.28 -9.14 -12.57
CA VAL A 80 -8.30 -10.21 -12.60
C VAL A 80 -9.70 -9.71 -12.21
N THR A 81 -9.87 -8.55 -11.57
CA THR A 81 -11.20 -7.97 -11.29
C THR A 81 -11.77 -7.13 -12.44
N LEU A 82 -10.98 -6.88 -13.51
CA LEU A 82 -11.38 -6.00 -14.60
C LEU A 82 -12.44 -6.62 -15.53
N GLY A 83 -13.51 -5.85 -15.80
CA GLY A 83 -14.52 -6.16 -16.82
C GLY A 83 -15.72 -6.99 -16.33
N PRO A 84 -16.73 -7.23 -17.20
CA PRO A 84 -18.01 -7.83 -16.81
C PRO A 84 -17.94 -9.33 -16.45
N LYS A 85 -16.76 -9.95 -16.58
CA LYS A 85 -16.45 -11.31 -16.09
C LYS A 85 -15.22 -11.31 -15.19
N GLY A 86 -15.01 -10.20 -14.46
CA GLY A 86 -14.00 -10.10 -13.41
C GLY A 86 -14.14 -11.22 -12.38
N ARG A 87 -13.02 -11.72 -11.89
CA ARG A 87 -12.95 -12.79 -10.89
C ARG A 87 -12.90 -12.20 -9.49
N ASN A 88 -13.60 -12.86 -8.58
CA ASN A 88 -13.55 -12.55 -7.15
C ASN A 88 -12.12 -12.78 -6.62
N VAL A 89 -11.58 -11.82 -5.88
CA VAL A 89 -10.34 -11.95 -5.09
C VAL A 89 -10.71 -12.30 -3.65
N VAL A 90 -9.97 -13.20 -3.03
CA VAL A 90 -10.14 -13.55 -1.61
C VAL A 90 -9.03 -12.88 -0.80
N LEU A 91 -9.43 -12.10 0.21
CA LEU A 91 -8.53 -11.34 1.09
C LEU A 91 -8.62 -11.88 2.51
N GLU A 92 -7.48 -11.98 3.19
CA GLU A 92 -7.40 -12.44 4.58
C GLU A 92 -7.87 -11.33 5.54
N SER A 93 -8.91 -11.60 6.32
CA SER A 93 -9.30 -10.71 7.42
C SER A 93 -8.46 -11.01 8.65
N LYS A 94 -7.98 -9.97 9.35
CA LYS A 94 -7.22 -10.10 10.61
C LYS A 94 -8.01 -10.81 11.71
N TYR A 95 -9.35 -10.82 11.62
CA TYR A 95 -10.25 -11.52 12.52
C TYR A 95 -11.49 -12.02 11.76
N GLY A 96 -11.96 -13.23 12.08
CA GLY A 96 -13.16 -13.82 11.46
C GLY A 96 -12.92 -14.45 10.09
N SER A 97 -13.97 -14.51 9.28
CA SER A 97 -13.95 -15.16 7.96
C SER A 97 -13.16 -14.35 6.91
N PRO A 98 -12.59 -15.02 5.88
CA PRO A 98 -11.98 -14.32 4.75
C PRO A 98 -13.01 -13.50 3.97
N LYS A 99 -12.55 -12.39 3.39
CA LYS A 99 -13.37 -11.39 2.69
C LYS A 99 -13.27 -11.63 1.19
N ILE A 100 -14.42 -11.85 0.53
CA ILE A 100 -14.49 -12.01 -0.93
C ILE A 100 -14.78 -10.63 -1.54
N VAL A 101 -13.96 -10.20 -2.50
CA VAL A 101 -13.96 -8.83 -3.03
C VAL A 101 -13.88 -8.86 -4.56
N ASN A 102 -14.77 -8.12 -5.22
CA ASN A 102 -14.81 -7.98 -6.68
C ASN A 102 -14.37 -6.58 -7.15
N ASP A 103 -14.07 -5.69 -6.21
CA ASP A 103 -13.66 -4.30 -6.43
C ASP A 103 -12.13 -4.13 -6.36
N GLY A 104 -11.55 -3.58 -7.43
CA GLY A 104 -10.12 -3.28 -7.50
C GLY A 104 -9.64 -2.17 -6.56
N VAL A 105 -10.49 -1.23 -6.12
CA VAL A 105 -10.14 -0.19 -5.14
C VAL A 105 -9.79 -0.82 -3.80
N THR A 106 -10.67 -1.71 -3.32
CA THR A 106 -10.49 -2.45 -2.07
C THR A 106 -9.29 -3.39 -2.14
N VAL A 107 -9.14 -4.17 -3.23
CA VAL A 107 -7.96 -5.03 -3.43
C VAL A 107 -6.67 -4.21 -3.40
N ALA A 108 -6.60 -3.11 -4.16
CA ALA A 108 -5.39 -2.29 -4.23
C ALA A 108 -5.02 -1.64 -2.88
N ARG A 109 -6.00 -1.34 -2.02
CA ARG A 109 -5.77 -0.82 -0.66
C ARG A 109 -5.15 -1.86 0.27
N GLU A 110 -5.55 -3.12 0.16
CA GLU A 110 -5.14 -4.20 1.08
C GLU A 110 -3.79 -4.86 0.69
N VAL A 111 -3.34 -4.74 -0.57
CA VAL A 111 -2.02 -5.24 -1.01
C VAL A 111 -0.85 -4.48 -0.37
N GLU A 112 0.00 -5.19 0.37
CA GLU A 112 1.36 -4.78 0.74
C GLU A 112 2.36 -5.91 0.44
N LEU A 113 3.63 -5.60 0.18
CA LEU A 113 4.66 -6.58 -0.20
C LEU A 113 5.82 -6.63 0.81
N GLU A 114 6.46 -7.78 0.97
CA GLU A 114 7.54 -8.00 1.94
C GLU A 114 8.82 -7.23 1.60
N ASP A 115 9.28 -7.30 0.34
CA ASP A 115 10.46 -6.58 -0.13
C ASP A 115 10.15 -5.06 -0.17
N PRO A 116 10.90 -4.21 0.56
CA PRO A 116 10.61 -2.79 0.64
C PRO A 116 10.71 -2.07 -0.71
N VAL A 117 11.56 -2.55 -1.64
CA VAL A 117 11.69 -1.97 -2.98
C VAL A 117 10.48 -2.32 -3.84
N GLU A 118 10.03 -3.57 -3.80
CA GLU A 118 8.81 -3.97 -4.51
C GLU A 118 7.58 -3.25 -3.93
N ASN A 119 7.49 -3.15 -2.61
CA ASN A 119 6.41 -2.47 -1.89
C ASN A 119 6.34 -0.97 -2.24
N ILE A 120 7.48 -0.29 -2.42
CA ILE A 120 7.53 1.08 -2.96
C ILE A 120 6.95 1.15 -4.38
N GLY A 121 7.27 0.20 -5.25
CA GLY A 121 6.72 0.11 -6.61
C GLY A 121 5.19 0.00 -6.60
N ALA A 122 4.65 -0.96 -5.84
CA ALA A 122 3.21 -1.12 -5.65
C ALA A 122 2.57 0.15 -5.05
N LYS A 123 3.20 0.78 -4.05
CA LYS A 123 2.70 2.00 -3.39
C LYS A 123 2.62 3.21 -4.33
N LEU A 124 3.54 3.35 -5.29
CA LEU A 124 3.48 4.41 -6.31
C LEU A 124 2.27 4.24 -7.25
N VAL A 125 1.99 3.03 -7.72
CA VAL A 125 0.83 2.75 -8.58
C VAL A 125 -0.49 2.84 -7.78
N ARG A 126 -0.49 2.40 -6.51
CA ARG A 126 -1.61 2.61 -5.57
C ARG A 126 -1.96 4.09 -5.38
N GLN A 127 -0.96 4.98 -5.36
CA GLN A 127 -1.20 6.44 -5.30
C GLN A 127 -1.82 7.01 -6.59
N ALA A 128 -1.49 6.46 -7.76
CA ALA A 128 -2.13 6.85 -9.02
C ALA A 128 -3.60 6.38 -9.07
N ALA A 129 -3.86 5.13 -8.66
CA ALA A 129 -5.21 4.58 -8.58
C ALA A 129 -6.10 5.36 -7.60
N ALA A 130 -5.58 5.69 -6.41
CA ALA A 130 -6.30 6.51 -5.42
C ALA A 130 -6.66 7.90 -5.98
N LYS A 131 -5.72 8.61 -6.63
CA LYS A 131 -6.00 9.90 -7.26
C LYS A 131 -7.04 9.82 -8.38
N THR A 132 -7.16 8.67 -9.06
CA THR A 132 -8.22 8.47 -10.06
C THR A 132 -9.58 8.33 -9.37
N ASN A 133 -9.66 7.50 -8.32
CA ASN A 133 -10.85 7.35 -7.47
C ASN A 133 -11.35 8.70 -6.95
N ASP A 134 -10.44 9.52 -6.40
CA ASP A 134 -10.77 10.77 -5.72
C ASP A 134 -11.19 11.91 -6.68
N LEU A 135 -10.92 11.76 -7.99
CA LEU A 135 -11.27 12.73 -9.04
C LEU A 135 -12.41 12.29 -9.95
N ALA A 136 -12.61 10.98 -10.14
CA ALA A 136 -13.55 10.43 -11.12
C ALA A 136 -14.56 9.42 -10.54
N GLY A 137 -14.38 8.94 -9.30
CA GLY A 137 -15.24 7.95 -8.66
C GLY A 137 -15.04 6.49 -9.12
N ASP A 138 -14.43 6.27 -10.30
CA ASP A 138 -14.15 4.96 -10.90
C ASP A 138 -12.83 4.98 -11.70
N GLY A 139 -12.49 3.91 -12.42
CA GLY A 139 -11.34 3.82 -13.34
C GLY A 139 -10.03 3.40 -12.67
N THR A 140 -10.09 2.93 -11.41
CA THR A 140 -8.90 2.55 -10.63
C THR A 140 -8.21 1.30 -11.18
N THR A 141 -8.98 0.27 -11.52
CA THR A 141 -8.51 -0.97 -12.18
C THR A 141 -7.80 -0.64 -13.50
N THR A 142 -8.45 0.14 -14.36
CA THR A 142 -7.90 0.64 -15.63
C THR A 142 -6.61 1.43 -15.42
N SER A 143 -6.56 2.29 -14.40
CA SER A 143 -5.36 3.09 -14.08
C SER A 143 -4.18 2.24 -13.62
N VAL A 144 -4.41 1.18 -12.85
CA VAL A 144 -3.37 0.23 -12.43
C VAL A 144 -2.82 -0.53 -13.63
N VAL A 145 -3.69 -1.06 -14.50
CA VAL A 145 -3.27 -1.84 -15.69
C VAL A 145 -2.56 -0.97 -16.73
N LEU A 146 -3.02 0.28 -16.95
CA LEU A 146 -2.31 1.24 -17.81
C LEU A 146 -0.93 1.61 -17.24
N ALA A 147 -0.83 1.82 -15.92
CA ALA A 147 0.46 2.08 -15.27
C ALA A 147 1.42 0.90 -15.41
N GLN A 148 0.94 -0.35 -15.26
CA GLN A 148 1.72 -1.56 -15.53
C GLN A 148 2.26 -1.58 -16.96
N GLY A 149 1.41 -1.33 -17.96
CA GLY A 149 1.79 -1.29 -19.38
C GLY A 149 2.86 -0.23 -19.68
N PHE A 150 2.67 1.01 -19.21
CA PHE A 150 3.66 2.08 -19.40
C PHE A 150 4.99 1.78 -18.72
N ILE A 151 4.97 1.18 -17.52
CA ILE A 151 6.20 0.81 -16.80
C ILE A 151 6.90 -0.36 -17.49
N ALA A 152 6.18 -1.38 -17.95
CA ALA A 152 6.77 -2.55 -18.59
C ALA A 152 7.50 -2.20 -19.90
N GLU A 153 6.85 -1.49 -20.82
CA GLU A 153 7.47 -1.05 -22.07
C GLU A 153 8.50 0.07 -21.84
N GLY A 154 8.25 0.97 -20.88
CA GLY A 154 9.20 2.02 -20.50
C GLY A 154 10.54 1.46 -20.00
N VAL A 155 10.51 0.47 -19.10
CA VAL A 155 11.73 -0.20 -18.59
C VAL A 155 12.46 -0.96 -19.72
N LYS A 156 11.72 -1.62 -20.61
CA LYS A 156 12.26 -2.33 -21.79
C LYS A 156 12.98 -1.39 -22.76
N VAL A 157 12.41 -0.22 -23.06
CA VAL A 157 13.03 0.78 -23.94
C VAL A 157 14.22 1.49 -23.27
N VAL A 158 14.14 1.79 -21.97
CA VAL A 158 15.29 2.33 -21.20
C VAL A 158 16.44 1.31 -21.10
N ALA A 159 16.14 0.01 -20.97
CA ALA A 159 17.14 -1.06 -20.98
C ALA A 159 17.87 -1.20 -22.33
N ALA A 160 17.29 -0.71 -23.43
CA ALA A 160 17.94 -0.60 -24.73
C ALA A 160 18.86 0.64 -24.87
N GLY A 161 19.09 1.40 -23.78
CA GLY A 161 19.97 2.58 -23.75
C GLY A 161 19.30 3.90 -24.17
N ALA A 162 17.99 3.91 -24.41
CA ALA A 162 17.27 5.12 -24.78
C ALA A 162 17.09 6.09 -23.59
N ASN A 163 17.16 7.40 -23.86
CA ASN A 163 17.15 8.43 -22.83
C ASN A 163 15.76 8.55 -22.13
N PRO A 164 15.64 8.25 -20.82
CA PRO A 164 14.35 8.27 -20.12
C PRO A 164 13.69 9.65 -20.10
N VAL A 165 14.46 10.74 -20.10
CA VAL A 165 13.90 12.11 -20.10
C VAL A 165 13.18 12.42 -21.42
N LEU A 166 13.65 11.87 -22.53
CA LEU A 166 12.99 12.01 -23.83
C LEU A 166 11.76 11.10 -23.94
N ILE A 167 11.83 9.88 -23.39
CA ILE A 167 10.70 8.94 -23.35
C ILE A 167 9.53 9.54 -22.54
N THR A 168 9.77 10.01 -21.32
CA THR A 168 8.72 10.63 -20.48
C THR A 168 8.10 11.85 -21.15
N ARG A 169 8.92 12.73 -21.75
CA ARG A 169 8.44 13.89 -22.53
C ARG A 169 7.61 13.47 -23.77
N GLY A 170 7.93 12.34 -24.38
CA GLY A 170 7.15 11.74 -25.46
C GLY A 170 5.79 11.27 -24.95
N ILE A 171 5.77 10.43 -23.90
CA ILE A 171 4.55 9.92 -23.25
C ILE A 171 3.64 11.07 -22.82
N GLU A 172 4.18 12.11 -22.17
CA GLU A 172 3.39 13.29 -21.77
C GLU A 172 2.73 14.01 -22.96
N LYS A 173 3.45 14.19 -24.07
CA LYS A 173 2.91 14.85 -25.27
C LYS A 173 1.83 13.99 -25.92
N THR A 174 2.08 12.70 -26.06
CA THR A 174 1.11 11.74 -26.63
C THR A 174 -0.15 11.66 -25.76
N ALA A 175 -0.01 11.56 -24.44
CA ALA A 175 -1.14 11.56 -23.52
C ALA A 175 -1.97 12.85 -23.61
N LYS A 176 -1.33 14.03 -23.69
CA LYS A 176 -2.03 15.31 -23.87
C LYS A 176 -2.77 15.39 -25.21
N ALA A 177 -2.21 14.83 -26.28
CA ALA A 177 -2.89 14.74 -27.58
C ALA A 177 -4.09 13.78 -27.54
N LEU A 178 -3.91 12.57 -26.98
CA LEU A 178 -4.99 11.58 -26.83
C LEU A 178 -6.13 12.08 -25.92
N VAL A 179 -5.84 12.84 -24.87
CA VAL A 179 -6.86 13.46 -24.01
C VAL A 179 -7.67 14.55 -24.74
N ASN A 180 -7.11 15.18 -25.77
CA ASN A 180 -7.88 16.09 -26.63
C ASN A 180 -8.74 15.30 -27.62
N GLU A 181 -8.20 14.24 -28.23
CA GLU A 181 -8.95 13.36 -29.15
C GLU A 181 -10.13 12.69 -28.44
N LEU A 182 -9.93 12.18 -27.22
CA LEU A 182 -11.00 11.58 -26.40
C LEU A 182 -12.16 12.54 -26.09
N LYS A 183 -11.93 13.86 -26.10
CA LYS A 183 -13.02 14.84 -25.99
C LYS A 183 -13.79 15.00 -27.30
N LEU A 184 -13.12 14.95 -28.44
CA LEU A 184 -13.76 14.94 -29.76
C LEU A 184 -14.56 13.65 -30.00
N MET A 185 -14.12 12.54 -29.40
CA MET A 185 -14.85 11.26 -29.38
C MET A 185 -15.99 11.20 -28.35
N SER A 186 -16.07 12.15 -27.41
CA SER A 186 -17.10 12.15 -26.37
C SER A 186 -18.41 12.74 -26.89
N LYS A 187 -19.53 12.06 -26.61
CA LYS A 187 -20.87 12.58 -26.89
C LYS A 187 -21.38 13.35 -25.67
N GLU A 188 -21.81 14.59 -25.86
CA GLU A 188 -22.54 15.30 -24.81
C GLU A 188 -23.94 14.67 -24.63
N VAL A 189 -24.39 14.57 -23.38
CA VAL A 189 -25.71 13.98 -23.03
C VAL A 189 -26.76 15.08 -23.05
N GLU A 190 -27.84 14.84 -23.78
CA GLU A 190 -29.01 15.74 -23.80
C GLU A 190 -29.99 15.44 -22.67
N ASP A 191 -30.79 16.44 -22.28
CA ASP A 191 -31.69 16.31 -21.11
C ASP A 191 -32.71 15.17 -21.29
N SER A 192 -33.07 14.83 -22.54
CA SER A 192 -33.92 13.69 -22.88
C SER A 192 -33.25 12.33 -22.73
N GLU A 193 -31.93 12.25 -22.89
CA GLU A 193 -31.16 11.00 -22.81
C GLU A 193 -30.68 10.71 -21.37
N LEU A 194 -30.76 11.69 -20.48
CA LEU A 194 -30.28 11.61 -19.11
C LEU A 194 -30.93 10.45 -18.31
N ALA A 195 -32.21 10.19 -18.52
CA ALA A 195 -32.94 9.10 -17.88
C ALA A 195 -32.42 7.72 -18.33
N ASP A 196 -32.16 7.54 -19.63
CA ASP A 196 -31.64 6.29 -20.20
C ASP A 196 -30.20 6.02 -19.74
N VAL A 197 -29.34 7.05 -19.77
CA VAL A 197 -27.95 6.97 -19.28
C VAL A 197 -27.93 6.62 -17.79
N ALA A 198 -28.79 7.26 -16.98
CA ALA A 198 -28.92 6.94 -15.56
C ALA A 198 -29.48 5.53 -15.32
N ALA A 199 -30.48 5.08 -16.09
CA ALA A 199 -31.06 3.76 -15.99
C ALA A 199 -30.07 2.64 -16.31
N VAL A 200 -29.32 2.77 -17.41
CA VAL A 200 -28.25 1.82 -17.79
C VAL A 200 -27.17 1.78 -16.71
N SER A 201 -26.73 2.94 -16.21
CA SER A 201 -25.74 3.03 -15.13
C SER A 201 -26.23 2.39 -13.82
N ALA A 202 -27.53 2.47 -13.52
CA ALA A 202 -28.19 1.85 -12.38
C ALA A 202 -28.51 0.34 -12.57
N GLY A 203 -27.76 -0.36 -13.41
CA GLY A 203 -27.97 -1.78 -13.68
C GLY A 203 -29.21 -2.06 -14.55
N ASN A 204 -29.49 -1.17 -15.50
CA ASN A 204 -30.69 -1.15 -16.36
C ASN A 204 -32.02 -0.87 -15.63
N ASN A 205 -32.00 -0.30 -14.42
CA ASN A 205 -33.22 0.04 -13.67
C ASN A 205 -33.79 1.40 -14.11
N HIS A 206 -34.92 1.36 -14.82
CA HIS A 206 -35.57 2.54 -15.40
C HIS A 206 -36.30 3.41 -14.35
N GLU A 207 -36.77 2.84 -13.23
CA GLU A 207 -37.37 3.60 -12.13
C GLU A 207 -36.33 4.49 -11.46
N VAL A 208 -35.15 3.93 -11.19
CA VAL A 208 -34.01 4.66 -10.61
C VAL A 208 -33.48 5.72 -11.58
N GLY A 209 -33.35 5.39 -12.88
CA GLY A 209 -32.97 6.37 -13.91
C GLY A 209 -33.94 7.56 -13.98
N SER A 210 -35.25 7.30 -13.91
CA SER A 210 -36.29 8.33 -13.91
C SER A 210 -36.22 9.22 -12.66
N MET A 211 -36.07 8.65 -11.48
CA MET A 211 -35.91 9.42 -10.22
C MET A 211 -34.66 10.29 -10.22
N ILE A 212 -33.55 9.80 -10.78
CA ILE A 212 -32.31 10.59 -10.93
C ILE A 212 -32.50 11.74 -11.92
N ALA A 213 -33.15 11.49 -13.07
CA ALA A 213 -33.43 12.53 -14.06
C ALA A 213 -34.38 13.62 -13.51
N GLU A 214 -35.41 13.26 -12.76
CA GLU A 214 -36.27 14.21 -12.05
C GLU A 214 -35.50 15.06 -11.04
N ALA A 215 -34.63 14.44 -10.23
CA ALA A 215 -33.81 15.16 -9.25
C ALA A 215 -32.86 16.15 -9.95
N MET A 216 -32.15 15.69 -11.00
CA MET A 216 -31.26 16.51 -11.82
C MET A 216 -31.98 17.67 -12.52
N SER A 217 -33.20 17.45 -13.02
CA SER A 217 -34.03 18.51 -13.62
C SER A 217 -34.36 19.63 -12.61
N ARG A 218 -34.65 19.27 -11.35
CA ARG A 218 -34.97 20.23 -10.29
C ARG A 218 -33.77 21.02 -9.77
N VAL A 219 -32.55 20.46 -9.81
CA VAL A 219 -31.31 21.13 -9.32
C VAL A 219 -30.42 21.70 -10.44
N GLY A 220 -30.68 21.33 -11.69
CA GLY A 220 -29.87 21.66 -12.87
C GLY A 220 -28.57 20.87 -12.98
N ARG A 221 -27.95 20.85 -14.17
CA ARG A 221 -26.75 20.05 -14.54
C ARG A 221 -25.47 20.29 -13.69
N LYS A 222 -25.50 21.15 -12.66
CA LYS A 222 -24.39 21.40 -11.70
C LYS A 222 -24.82 21.29 -10.23
N GLY A 223 -26.06 20.88 -9.96
CA GLY A 223 -26.53 20.69 -8.59
C GLY A 223 -25.93 19.44 -7.94
N VAL A 224 -25.74 19.49 -6.63
CA VAL A 224 -25.36 18.32 -5.82
C VAL A 224 -26.64 17.63 -5.34
N VAL A 225 -26.77 16.33 -5.63
CA VAL A 225 -27.81 15.47 -5.06
C VAL A 225 -27.18 14.55 -4.03
N THR A 226 -27.80 14.50 -2.86
CA THR A 226 -27.47 13.56 -1.78
C THR A 226 -28.53 12.46 -1.75
N LEU A 227 -28.09 11.21 -1.54
CA LEU A 227 -28.93 10.03 -1.37
C LEU A 227 -28.90 9.59 0.11
#